data_AF-A0A257QAQ4-F1
#
_entry.id   AF-A0A257QAQ4-F1
#
_cell.length_a   1.000
_cell.length_b   1.000
_cell.length_c   1.000
_cell.angle_alpha   90.00
_cell.angle_beta   90.00
_cell.angle_gamma   90.00
#
_symmetry.space_group_name_H-M   'P 1'
#
loop_
_entity.id
_entity.type
_entity.pdbx_description
1 polymer ?
#
loop_
_entity_poly.entity_id
_entity_poly.type
_entity_poly.pdbx_seq_one_letter_code
_entity_poly.pdbx_strand_id
1 'polypeptide(L)'
;MTHAQWFLLVGGLLLTMGLTTALLKRLPITPAIVYLAVGVLIGPSVFNVFHFNPLKDSALLEALTEVVVLISLFSAGVKMPVPFKLAQWRAPIMLASVSMVASVALVAAFACWVMGLPIGLGVLLGAILAPTDPVLATEVQSRHPGDRDRLRFTLTAEAGMNDGRVDVVWATVAALVIGVASGAALAWASAKLRSNTPKHELLDDFLGLGLIGVVYALCVFAAAWGFLAVFFAAVALRQTELRLHNKTARAPFNQPNADTSPEAPTPQPAQAEHPTVSGGALIFKEHLERLSEVVLILLIGGTLFINSWSWSVVIMAAFLFFVARPLSVAIGLLATRVPWRTRGMIGWFGVRGIGSLYYLMY
;
A
#
# COMPACT_ATOMS: atom_id res chain seq x y z
N MET A 1 7.28 -26.67 14.47
CA MET A 1 6.98 -25.89 15.70
C MET A 1 5.60 -26.28 16.20
N THR A 2 5.42 -26.52 17.49
CA THR A 2 4.10 -26.71 18.10
C THR A 2 3.36 -25.36 18.19
N HIS A 3 2.02 -25.36 18.30
CA HIS A 3 1.25 -24.12 18.42
C HIS A 3 1.73 -23.23 19.59
N ALA A 4 2.15 -23.82 20.71
CA ALA A 4 2.69 -23.09 21.85
C ALA A 4 3.99 -22.31 21.52
N GLN A 5 4.85 -22.86 20.66
CA GLN A 5 6.07 -22.18 20.22
C GLN A 5 5.75 -20.97 19.34
N TRP A 6 4.70 -21.05 18.51
CA TRP A 6 4.19 -19.91 17.74
C TRP A 6 3.69 -18.79 18.64
N PHE A 7 2.89 -19.10 19.66
CA PHE A 7 2.40 -18.10 20.61
C PHE A 7 3.53 -17.48 21.44
N LEU A 8 4.53 -18.27 21.87
CA LEU A 8 5.70 -17.76 22.58
C LEU A 8 6.56 -16.85 21.71
N LEU A 9 6.77 -17.21 20.44
CA LEU A 9 7.58 -16.43 19.51
C LEU A 9 6.88 -15.11 19.15
N VAL A 10 5.63 -15.17 18.69
CA VAL A 10 4.86 -13.98 18.32
C VAL A 10 4.58 -13.12 19.56
N GLY A 11 4.15 -13.71 20.67
CA GLY A 11 3.89 -12.99 21.92
C GLY A 11 5.15 -12.36 22.50
N GLY A 12 6.28 -13.09 22.53
CA GLY A 12 7.57 -12.58 22.98
C GLY A 12 8.08 -11.44 22.09
N LEU A 13 7.89 -11.54 20.78
CA LEU A 13 8.24 -10.47 19.84
C LEU A 13 7.39 -9.21 20.05
N LEU A 14 6.07 -9.37 20.25
CA LEU A 14 5.17 -8.25 20.55
C LEU A 14 5.51 -7.58 21.89
N LEU A 15 5.83 -8.38 22.91
CA LEU A 15 6.25 -7.88 24.22
C LEU A 15 7.59 -7.13 24.13
N THR A 16 8.60 -7.75 23.50
CA THR A 16 9.89 -7.10 23.28
C THR A 16 9.71 -5.82 22.49
N MET A 17 8.89 -5.80 21.44
CA MET A 17 8.57 -4.57 20.70
C MET A 17 7.99 -3.48 21.61
N GLY A 18 6.93 -3.78 22.37
CA GLY A 18 6.29 -2.81 23.27
C GLY A 18 7.28 -2.19 24.27
N LEU A 19 8.16 -3.03 24.84
CA LEU A 19 9.21 -2.59 25.76
C LEU A 19 10.36 -1.86 25.06
N THR A 20 10.76 -2.30 23.87
CA THR A 20 11.89 -1.78 23.09
C THR A 20 11.59 -0.38 22.57
N THR A 21 10.33 -0.05 22.24
CA THR A 21 9.94 1.33 21.88
C THR A 21 10.25 2.38 22.95
N ALA A 22 10.39 1.99 24.22
CA ALA A 22 10.82 2.90 25.28
C ALA A 22 12.35 3.06 25.34
N LEU A 23 13.09 1.99 25.02
CA LEU A 23 14.56 1.93 25.14
C LEU A 23 15.29 2.42 23.87
N LEU A 24 14.73 2.17 22.68
CA LEU A 24 15.33 2.51 21.39
C LEU A 24 15.16 3.97 20.95
N LYS A 25 14.39 4.78 21.67
CA LYS A 25 14.22 6.23 21.36
C LYS A 25 15.54 7.01 21.31
N ARG A 26 16.64 6.44 21.83
CA ARG A 26 17.97 7.06 21.88
C ARG A 26 18.94 6.59 20.79
N LEU A 27 18.58 5.58 19.98
CA LEU A 27 19.45 5.03 18.94
C LEU A 27 18.87 5.32 17.53
N PRO A 28 19.70 5.66 16.53
CA PRO A 28 19.28 5.89 15.15
C PRO A 28 19.03 4.56 14.40
N ILE A 29 18.35 3.60 15.03
CA ILE A 29 18.05 2.28 14.45
C ILE A 29 16.56 2.22 14.14
N THR A 30 16.21 1.96 12.88
CA THR A 30 14.82 1.73 12.48
C THR A 30 14.31 0.39 13.02
N PRO A 31 13.06 0.30 13.51
CA PRO A 31 12.49 -0.95 14.03
C PRO A 31 12.62 -2.15 13.08
N ALA A 32 12.47 -1.91 11.77
CA ALA A 32 12.68 -2.90 10.71
C ALA A 32 14.03 -3.64 10.79
N ILE A 33 15.13 -2.95 11.11
CA ILE A 33 16.47 -3.56 11.23
C ILE A 33 16.50 -4.52 12.43
N VAL A 34 15.85 -4.13 13.53
CA VAL A 34 15.75 -4.96 14.73
C VAL A 34 14.93 -6.21 14.44
N TYR A 35 13.77 -6.07 13.79
CA TYR A 35 12.92 -7.22 13.43
C TYR A 35 13.63 -8.17 12.47
N LEU A 36 14.36 -7.63 11.49
CA LEU A 36 15.15 -8.43 10.56
C LEU A 36 16.26 -9.19 11.29
N ALA A 37 17.00 -8.51 12.18
CA ALA A 37 18.06 -9.14 12.98
C ALA A 37 17.51 -10.26 13.87
N VAL A 38 16.38 -10.03 14.54
CA VAL A 38 15.69 -11.04 15.35
C VAL A 38 15.22 -12.20 14.48
N GLY A 39 14.66 -11.93 13.30
CA GLY A 39 14.26 -12.97 12.34
C GLY A 39 15.43 -13.84 11.88
N VAL A 40 16.58 -13.22 11.57
CA VAL A 40 17.81 -13.93 11.17
C VAL A 40 18.36 -14.77 12.33
N LEU A 41 18.33 -14.25 13.56
CA LEU A 41 18.77 -14.98 14.76
C LEU A 41 17.89 -16.20 15.01
N ILE A 42 16.56 -16.03 15.02
CA ILE A 42 15.61 -17.12 15.28
C ILE A 42 15.57 -18.12 14.11
N GLY A 43 15.90 -17.66 12.91
CA GLY A 43 15.90 -18.44 11.68
C GLY A 43 16.91 -19.58 11.63
N PRO A 44 16.96 -20.30 10.49
CA PRO A 44 17.81 -21.46 10.25
C PRO A 44 19.29 -21.22 10.52
N SER A 45 19.72 -19.97 10.28
CA SER A 45 21.13 -19.56 10.24
C SER A 45 21.82 -19.53 11.59
N VAL A 46 21.09 -19.31 12.69
CA VAL A 46 21.72 -19.14 14.03
C VAL A 46 21.13 -20.10 15.04
N PHE A 47 19.89 -19.88 15.49
CA PHE A 47 19.28 -20.74 16.50
C PHE A 47 18.54 -21.95 15.92
N ASN A 48 18.24 -21.93 14.62
CA ASN A 48 17.49 -22.98 13.93
C ASN A 48 16.16 -23.35 14.62
N VAL A 49 15.57 -22.38 15.31
CA VAL A 49 14.28 -22.55 16.00
C VAL A 49 13.17 -22.43 14.98
N PHE A 50 13.37 -21.66 13.91
CA PHE A 50 12.37 -21.40 12.89
C PHE A 50 12.86 -21.85 11.51
N HIS A 51 12.02 -22.62 10.81
CA HIS A 51 12.20 -22.98 9.41
C HIS A 51 10.93 -22.58 8.68
N PHE A 52 11.06 -21.57 7.84
CA PHE A 52 9.98 -21.11 6.98
C PHE A 52 10.40 -21.27 5.55
N ASN A 53 9.62 -22.04 4.81
CA ASN A 53 9.89 -22.27 3.41
C ASN A 53 8.91 -21.45 2.58
N PRO A 54 9.33 -20.31 2.02
CA PRO A 54 8.44 -19.41 1.30
C PRO A 54 7.82 -20.09 0.06
N LEU A 55 8.43 -21.16 -0.46
CA LEU A 55 7.89 -21.93 -1.59
C LEU A 55 6.78 -22.92 -1.18
N LYS A 56 6.75 -23.36 0.08
CA LYS A 56 5.72 -24.29 0.59
C LYS A 56 4.55 -23.55 1.25
N ASP A 57 4.85 -22.45 1.93
CA ASP A 57 3.88 -21.61 2.63
C ASP A 57 3.50 -20.36 1.83
N SER A 58 3.70 -20.38 0.50
CA SER A 58 3.46 -19.25 -0.40
C SER A 58 2.03 -18.73 -0.32
N ALA A 59 1.03 -19.62 -0.24
CA ALA A 59 -0.38 -19.24 -0.15
C ALA A 59 -0.71 -18.44 1.12
N LEU A 60 -0.05 -18.76 2.25
CA LEU A 60 -0.23 -18.02 3.50
C LEU A 60 0.44 -16.65 3.40
N LEU A 61 1.65 -16.58 2.84
CA LEU A 61 2.36 -15.32 2.60
C LEU A 61 1.62 -14.41 1.66
N GLU A 62 1.10 -14.96 0.57
CA GLU A 62 0.29 -14.26 -0.42
C GLU A 62 -0.92 -13.63 0.27
N ALA A 63 -1.72 -14.42 0.99
CA ALA A 63 -2.89 -13.90 1.70
C ALA A 63 -2.54 -12.85 2.77
N LEU A 64 -1.46 -13.06 3.54
CA LEU A 64 -1.02 -12.07 4.52
C LEU A 64 -0.55 -10.78 3.84
N THR A 65 0.33 -10.87 2.85
CA THR A 65 0.87 -9.69 2.16
C THR A 65 -0.21 -8.95 1.37
N GLU A 66 -1.19 -9.66 0.81
CA GLU A 66 -2.37 -9.09 0.16
C GLU A 66 -3.21 -8.25 1.11
N VAL A 67 -3.58 -8.80 2.27
CA VAL A 67 -4.33 -8.08 3.31
C VAL A 67 -3.57 -6.83 3.76
N VAL A 68 -2.26 -6.96 3.95
CA VAL A 68 -1.41 -5.85 4.40
C VAL A 68 -1.32 -4.75 3.35
N VAL A 69 -1.15 -5.11 2.08
CA VAL A 69 -1.19 -4.17 0.97
C VAL A 69 -2.54 -3.46 0.94
N LEU A 70 -3.66 -4.19 0.98
CA LEU A 70 -5.01 -3.60 0.97
C LEU A 70 -5.21 -2.58 2.11
N ILE A 71 -4.78 -2.94 3.31
CA ILE A 71 -4.80 -2.04 4.46
C ILE A 71 -3.92 -0.81 4.18
N SER A 72 -2.68 -0.97 3.74
CA SER A 72 -1.79 0.17 3.44
C SER A 72 -2.33 1.11 2.37
N LEU A 73 -2.99 0.59 1.34
CA LEU A 73 -3.63 1.40 0.31
C LEU A 73 -4.84 2.16 0.81
N PHE A 74 -5.64 1.52 1.66
CA PHE A 74 -6.71 2.22 2.35
C PHE A 74 -6.15 3.40 3.18
N SER A 75 -4.97 3.25 3.82
CA SER A 75 -4.29 4.34 4.57
C SER A 75 -4.00 5.51 3.66
N ALA A 76 -3.36 5.17 2.54
CA ALA A 76 -2.87 6.15 1.61
C ALA A 76 -4.06 6.94 1.08
N GLY A 77 -5.12 6.24 0.67
CA GLY A 77 -6.37 6.84 0.20
C GLY A 77 -7.04 7.74 1.24
N VAL A 78 -7.16 7.29 2.49
CA VAL A 78 -7.69 8.14 3.56
C VAL A 78 -6.78 9.34 3.79
N LYS A 79 -5.44 9.24 3.74
CA LYS A 79 -4.54 10.37 3.99
C LYS A 79 -4.47 11.40 2.85
N MET A 80 -5.03 11.11 1.68
CA MET A 80 -4.95 12.01 0.52
C MET A 80 -5.54 13.40 0.75
N PRO A 81 -4.87 14.48 0.31
CA PRO A 81 -5.34 15.84 0.48
C PRO A 81 -6.60 16.12 -0.35
N VAL A 82 -7.58 16.78 0.27
CA VAL A 82 -8.85 17.19 -0.35
C VAL A 82 -8.89 18.73 -0.39
N PRO A 83 -9.27 19.39 -1.52
CA PRO A 83 -9.91 18.84 -2.73
C PRO A 83 -8.94 18.30 -3.78
N PHE A 84 -9.43 17.34 -4.59
CA PHE A 84 -8.73 16.73 -5.71
C PHE A 84 -8.41 17.78 -6.80
N LYS A 85 -7.12 18.14 -6.95
CA LYS A 85 -6.65 19.09 -7.98
C LYS A 85 -5.77 18.39 -9.01
N LEU A 86 -6.20 18.32 -10.27
CA LEU A 86 -5.48 17.67 -11.39
C LEU A 86 -4.00 18.10 -11.50
N ALA A 87 -3.69 19.38 -11.22
CA ALA A 87 -2.32 19.89 -11.26
C ALA A 87 -1.37 19.21 -10.24
N GLN A 88 -1.90 18.79 -9.08
CA GLN A 88 -1.12 18.11 -8.04
C GLN A 88 -0.92 16.62 -8.36
N TRP A 89 -1.79 16.03 -9.16
CA TRP A 89 -1.76 14.60 -9.52
C TRP A 89 -0.80 14.27 -10.68
N ARG A 90 -0.39 15.26 -11.46
CA ARG A 90 0.55 15.06 -12.56
C ARG A 90 1.88 14.44 -12.10
N ALA A 91 2.45 14.91 -10.99
CA ALA A 91 3.71 14.39 -10.47
C ALA A 91 3.58 12.95 -9.95
N PRO A 92 2.61 12.60 -9.08
CA PRO A 92 2.33 11.21 -8.70
C PRO A 92 2.11 10.29 -9.91
N ILE A 93 1.28 10.68 -10.88
CA ILE A 93 0.99 9.85 -12.06
C ILE A 93 2.26 9.59 -12.89
N MET A 94 3.11 10.61 -13.09
CA MET A 94 4.36 10.44 -13.84
C MET A 94 5.39 9.57 -13.09
N LEU A 95 5.42 9.65 -11.76
CA LEU A 95 6.24 8.76 -10.93
C LEU A 95 5.73 7.32 -11.02
N ALA A 96 4.42 7.13 -10.94
CA ALA A 96 3.82 5.80 -10.94
C ALA A 96 3.88 5.12 -12.33
N SER A 97 3.96 5.88 -13.42
CA SER A 97 4.03 5.36 -14.79
C SER A 97 5.46 5.44 -15.36
N VAL A 98 5.90 6.63 -15.73
CA VAL A 98 7.17 6.85 -16.45
C VAL A 98 8.38 6.46 -15.60
N SER A 99 8.43 6.87 -14.33
CA SER A 99 9.54 6.48 -13.45
C SER A 99 9.52 4.98 -13.17
N MET A 100 8.36 4.35 -13.07
CA MET A 100 8.27 2.90 -12.88
C MET A 100 8.81 2.13 -14.08
N VAL A 101 8.37 2.47 -15.31
CA VAL A 101 8.88 1.86 -16.56
C VAL A 101 10.39 2.07 -16.69
N ALA A 102 10.89 3.28 -16.39
CA ALA A 102 12.31 3.57 -16.41
C ALA A 102 13.09 2.73 -15.38
N SER A 103 12.54 2.55 -14.17
CA SER A 103 13.14 1.72 -13.12
C SER A 103 13.20 0.24 -13.54
N VAL A 104 12.12 -0.31 -14.11
CA VAL A 104 12.09 -1.69 -14.66
C VAL A 104 13.17 -1.84 -15.74
N ALA A 105 13.23 -0.91 -16.69
CA ALA A 105 14.19 -0.96 -17.79
C ALA A 105 15.65 -0.90 -17.28
N LEU A 106 15.95 -0.03 -16.32
CA LEU A 106 17.29 0.10 -15.75
C LEU A 106 17.71 -1.16 -14.97
N VAL A 107 16.82 -1.72 -14.15
CA VAL A 107 17.09 -2.97 -13.41
C VAL A 107 17.24 -4.15 -14.38
N ALA A 108 16.39 -4.25 -15.40
CA ALA A 108 16.47 -5.29 -16.42
C ALA A 108 17.78 -5.22 -17.21
N ALA A 109 18.18 -4.02 -17.63
CA ALA A 109 19.44 -3.79 -18.32
C ALA A 109 20.64 -4.19 -17.46
N PHE A 110 20.65 -3.81 -16.18
CA PHE A 110 21.70 -4.20 -15.25
C PHE A 110 21.73 -5.71 -15.02
N ALA A 111 20.57 -6.36 -14.83
CA ALA A 111 20.47 -7.80 -14.69
C ALA A 111 21.02 -8.55 -15.91
N CYS A 112 20.73 -8.06 -17.13
CA CYS A 112 21.21 -8.69 -18.35
C CYS A 112 22.72 -8.49 -18.55
N TRP A 113 23.21 -7.26 -18.41
CA TRP A 113 24.59 -6.92 -18.74
C TRP A 113 25.60 -7.26 -17.66
N VAL A 114 25.22 -7.15 -16.39
CA VAL A 114 26.14 -7.36 -15.25
C VAL A 114 25.99 -8.76 -14.67
N MET A 115 24.76 -9.26 -14.55
CA MET A 115 24.50 -10.59 -13.97
C MET A 115 24.39 -11.70 -15.04
N GLY A 116 24.41 -11.36 -16.32
CA GLY A 116 24.27 -12.33 -17.42
C GLY A 116 22.90 -13.00 -17.47
N LEU A 117 21.88 -12.40 -16.85
CA LEU A 117 20.54 -12.98 -16.80
C LEU A 117 19.85 -12.87 -18.18
N PRO A 118 19.05 -13.87 -18.59
CA PRO A 118 18.16 -13.75 -19.73
C PRO A 118 17.23 -12.54 -19.61
N ILE A 119 16.88 -11.94 -20.74
CA ILE A 119 16.07 -10.71 -20.76
C ILE A 119 14.72 -10.86 -20.03
N GLY A 120 14.09 -12.03 -20.11
CA GLY A 120 12.85 -12.31 -19.37
C GLY A 120 13.04 -12.28 -17.85
N LEU A 121 14.13 -12.86 -17.34
CA LEU A 121 14.46 -12.84 -15.91
C LEU A 121 14.87 -11.44 -15.45
N GLY A 122 15.58 -10.68 -16.29
CA GLY A 122 15.92 -9.28 -16.00
C GLY A 122 14.68 -8.39 -15.91
N VAL A 123 13.74 -8.53 -16.84
CA VAL A 123 12.47 -7.78 -16.82
C VAL A 123 11.61 -8.19 -15.63
N LEU A 124 11.52 -9.49 -15.30
CA LEU A 124 10.81 -9.97 -14.11
C LEU A 124 11.40 -9.40 -12.83
N LEU A 125 12.73 -9.46 -12.67
CA LEU A 125 13.42 -8.87 -11.54
C LEU A 125 13.18 -7.36 -11.45
N GLY A 126 13.21 -6.66 -12.59
CA GLY A 126 12.82 -5.27 -12.71
C GLY A 126 11.38 -5.02 -12.26
N ALA A 127 10.43 -5.86 -12.69
CA ALA A 127 9.02 -5.74 -12.34
C ALA A 127 8.72 -6.03 -10.86
N ILE A 128 9.50 -6.88 -10.20
CA ILE A 128 9.37 -7.15 -8.75
C ILE A 128 9.99 -6.02 -7.92
N LEU A 129 11.11 -5.46 -8.38
CA LEU A 129 11.90 -4.49 -7.63
C LEU A 129 11.50 -3.03 -7.91
N ALA A 130 11.07 -2.70 -9.11
CA ALA A 130 10.69 -1.34 -9.50
C ALA A 130 9.45 -0.76 -8.81
N PRO A 131 8.40 -1.54 -8.46
CA PRO A 131 7.20 -1.01 -7.81
C PRO A 131 7.58 -0.39 -6.47
N THR A 132 7.40 0.92 -6.38
CA THR A 132 7.55 1.67 -5.14
C THR A 132 6.23 1.79 -4.40
N ASP A 133 5.12 1.47 -5.08
CA ASP A 133 3.80 1.29 -4.53
C ASP A 133 3.18 0.02 -5.14
N PRO A 134 2.58 -0.86 -4.31
CA PRO A 134 2.05 -2.16 -4.74
C PRO A 134 0.82 -2.10 -5.66
N VAL A 135 0.24 -0.92 -5.93
CA VAL A 135 -1.08 -0.80 -6.60
C VAL A 135 -1.03 -1.04 -8.10
N LEU A 136 0.02 -0.57 -8.77
CA LEU A 136 -0.02 -0.40 -10.24
C LEU A 136 0.67 -1.54 -11.00
N ALA A 137 1.52 -2.32 -10.33
CA ALA A 137 2.29 -3.37 -10.99
C ALA A 137 1.63 -4.75 -10.95
N THR A 138 0.68 -4.97 -10.02
CA THR A 138 0.02 -6.26 -9.75
C THR A 138 -0.86 -6.74 -10.90
N GLU A 139 -1.46 -5.82 -11.64
CA GLU A 139 -2.60 -6.19 -12.48
C GLU A 139 -2.28 -6.15 -13.99
N VAL A 140 -1.01 -5.94 -14.35
CA VAL A 140 -0.52 -5.99 -15.74
C VAL A 140 0.07 -7.37 -16.08
N GLN A 141 -0.07 -8.37 -15.20
CA GLN A 141 0.49 -9.71 -15.44
C GLN A 141 -0.51 -10.60 -16.18
N SER A 142 -0.21 -10.88 -17.45
CA SER A 142 -0.92 -11.86 -18.25
C SER A 142 -0.64 -13.28 -17.75
N ARG A 143 -1.68 -14.02 -17.38
CA ARG A 143 -1.61 -15.49 -17.19
C ARG A 143 -1.54 -16.15 -18.57
N HIS A 144 -0.56 -17.05 -18.76
CA HIS A 144 -0.38 -18.05 -19.85
C HIS A 144 0.61 -17.73 -20.99
N PRO A 145 1.82 -18.32 -20.98
CA PRO A 145 2.74 -18.36 -22.11
C PRO A 145 2.78 -19.74 -22.80
N GLY A 146 2.68 -19.77 -24.14
CA GLY A 146 3.19 -20.90 -24.92
C GLY A 146 2.50 -21.17 -26.26
N ASP A 147 2.89 -20.46 -27.33
CA ASP A 147 2.86 -21.04 -28.68
C ASP A 147 3.91 -20.41 -29.61
N ARG A 148 4.54 -21.21 -30.47
CA ARG A 148 5.72 -20.87 -31.30
C ARG A 148 5.39 -20.68 -32.78
N ASP A 149 4.15 -20.34 -33.11
CA ASP A 149 3.74 -20.19 -34.51
C ASP A 149 3.61 -18.70 -34.88
N ARG A 150 4.52 -18.19 -35.72
CA ARG A 150 4.75 -16.74 -35.91
C ARG A 150 3.55 -16.00 -36.53
N LEU A 151 2.67 -16.70 -37.25
CA LEU A 151 1.49 -16.13 -37.89
C LEU A 151 0.26 -16.13 -36.96
N ARG A 152 0.07 -17.21 -36.19
CA ARG A 152 -0.93 -17.26 -35.11
C ARG A 152 -0.54 -16.32 -33.97
N PHE A 153 0.75 -16.23 -33.64
CA PHE A 153 1.27 -15.27 -32.67
C PHE A 153 0.91 -13.83 -33.04
N THR A 154 1.03 -13.40 -34.30
CA THR A 154 0.67 -12.02 -34.67
C THR A 154 -0.83 -11.76 -34.58
N LEU A 155 -1.69 -12.67 -35.06
CA LEU A 155 -3.14 -12.50 -34.98
C LEU A 155 -3.68 -12.67 -33.54
N THR A 156 -3.12 -13.60 -32.77
CA THR A 156 -3.42 -13.80 -31.35
C THR A 156 -2.81 -12.71 -30.47
N ALA A 157 -1.68 -12.11 -30.84
CA ALA A 157 -1.12 -10.96 -30.14
C ALA A 157 -1.89 -9.69 -30.49
N GLU A 158 -2.39 -9.51 -31.70
CA GLU A 158 -3.26 -8.39 -32.04
C GLU A 158 -4.61 -8.52 -31.34
N ALA A 159 -5.24 -9.70 -31.38
CA ALA A 159 -6.47 -9.99 -30.64
C ALA A 159 -6.24 -9.86 -29.13
N GLY A 160 -5.19 -10.45 -28.57
CA GLY A 160 -4.85 -10.38 -27.16
C GLY A 160 -4.44 -8.98 -26.69
N MET A 161 -3.82 -8.16 -27.55
CA MET A 161 -3.51 -6.76 -27.22
C MET A 161 -4.73 -5.85 -27.37
N ASN A 162 -5.73 -6.23 -28.17
CA ASN A 162 -7.00 -5.54 -28.22
C ASN A 162 -7.88 -5.92 -27.01
N ASP A 163 -8.03 -7.21 -26.73
CA ASP A 163 -8.81 -7.74 -25.61
C ASP A 163 -8.19 -7.34 -24.28
N GLY A 164 -6.86 -7.44 -24.14
CA GLY A 164 -6.15 -6.98 -22.96
C GLY A 164 -6.31 -5.47 -22.70
N ARG A 165 -6.46 -4.64 -23.74
CA ARG A 165 -6.78 -3.21 -23.56
C ARG A 165 -8.20 -3.02 -23.06
N VAL A 166 -9.17 -3.76 -23.60
CA VAL A 166 -10.57 -3.69 -23.17
C VAL A 166 -10.71 -4.17 -21.73
N ASP A 167 -10.07 -5.28 -21.38
CA ASP A 167 -10.06 -5.84 -20.02
C ASP A 167 -9.42 -4.87 -19.02
N VAL A 168 -8.25 -4.30 -19.35
CA VAL A 168 -7.59 -3.30 -18.49
C VAL A 168 -8.49 -2.07 -18.30
N VAL A 169 -9.12 -1.57 -19.36
CA VAL A 169 -10.03 -0.42 -19.28
C VAL A 169 -11.26 -0.75 -18.46
N TRP A 170 -11.91 -1.89 -18.72
CA TRP A 170 -13.07 -2.37 -17.95
C TRP A 170 -12.73 -2.46 -16.48
N ALA A 171 -11.66 -3.19 -16.17
CA ALA A 171 -11.28 -3.51 -14.82
C ALA A 171 -10.85 -2.25 -14.03
N THR A 172 -10.24 -1.26 -14.70
CA THR A 172 -9.93 0.06 -14.12
C THR A 172 -11.20 0.89 -13.85
N VAL A 173 -12.11 0.96 -14.83
CA VAL A 173 -13.35 1.73 -14.70
C VAL A 173 -14.27 1.12 -13.65
N ALA A 174 -14.44 -0.21 -13.65
CA ALA A 174 -15.22 -0.94 -12.66
C ALA A 174 -14.66 -0.73 -11.25
N ALA A 175 -13.34 -0.82 -11.06
CA ALA A 175 -12.69 -0.55 -9.77
C ALA A 175 -12.96 0.87 -9.26
N LEU A 176 -12.86 1.88 -10.14
CA LEU A 176 -13.14 3.27 -9.79
C LEU A 176 -14.61 3.44 -9.37
N VAL A 177 -15.54 2.87 -10.14
CA VAL A 177 -16.98 2.97 -9.87
C VAL A 177 -17.34 2.27 -8.56
N ILE A 178 -16.93 1.01 -8.38
CA ILE A 178 -17.19 0.23 -7.17
C ILE A 178 -16.58 0.93 -5.96
N GLY A 179 -15.30 1.31 -6.04
CA GLY A 179 -14.60 1.97 -4.95
C GLY A 179 -15.30 3.27 -4.52
N VAL A 180 -15.52 4.19 -5.46
CA VAL A 180 -16.15 5.49 -5.16
C VAL A 180 -17.58 5.32 -4.65
N ALA A 181 -18.37 4.43 -5.25
CA ALA A 181 -19.75 4.18 -4.84
C ALA A 181 -19.82 3.60 -3.41
N SER A 182 -19.03 2.56 -3.11
CA SER A 182 -19.01 1.92 -1.79
C SER A 182 -18.49 2.86 -0.70
N GLY A 183 -17.41 3.61 -0.97
CA GLY A 183 -16.87 4.59 -0.02
C GLY A 183 -17.86 5.71 0.31
N ALA A 184 -18.52 6.26 -0.72
CA ALA A 184 -19.55 7.29 -0.55
C ALA A 184 -20.81 6.75 0.17
N ALA A 185 -21.24 5.54 -0.18
CA ALA A 185 -22.39 4.88 0.45
C ALA A 185 -22.15 4.65 1.94
N LEU A 186 -20.96 4.18 2.32
CA LEU A 186 -20.61 3.97 3.72
C LEU A 186 -20.59 5.29 4.50
N ALA A 187 -19.99 6.34 3.93
CA ALA A 187 -19.97 7.65 4.58
C ALA A 187 -21.38 8.20 4.82
N TRP A 188 -22.27 8.06 3.84
CA TRP A 188 -23.66 8.49 3.96
C TRP A 188 -24.42 7.65 4.98
N ALA A 189 -24.25 6.32 4.96
CA ALA A 189 -24.88 5.41 5.91
C ALA A 189 -24.42 5.69 7.35
N SER A 190 -23.11 5.89 7.56
CA SER A 190 -22.55 6.24 8.86
C SER A 190 -23.06 7.60 9.35
N ALA A 191 -23.10 8.61 8.49
CA ALA A 191 -23.65 9.92 8.85
C ALA A 191 -25.14 9.86 9.21
N LYS A 192 -25.93 9.06 8.48
CA LYS A 192 -27.36 8.86 8.75
C LYS A 192 -27.62 8.07 10.04
N LEU A 193 -26.78 7.09 10.36
CA LEU A 193 -26.93 6.30 11.59
C LEU A 193 -26.50 7.12 12.82
N ARG A 194 -25.46 7.95 12.67
CA ARG A 194 -24.92 8.79 13.75
C ARG A 194 -25.83 9.95 14.16
N SER A 195 -26.80 10.35 13.33
CA SER A 195 -27.82 11.34 13.71
C SER A 195 -28.73 10.85 14.84
N ASN A 196 -28.77 9.53 15.10
CA ASN A 196 -29.74 8.92 16.02
C ASN A 196 -29.10 8.30 17.26
N THR A 197 -27.77 8.20 17.37
CA THR A 197 -27.12 7.57 18.54
C THR A 197 -25.70 8.11 18.75
N PRO A 198 -25.42 8.80 19.87
CA PRO A 198 -24.09 9.26 20.20
C PRO A 198 -23.30 8.13 20.88
N LYS A 199 -22.04 7.95 20.46
CA LYS A 199 -21.02 6.98 20.95
C LYS A 199 -21.10 5.62 20.29
N HIS A 200 -20.06 5.26 19.51
CA HIS A 200 -19.41 3.94 19.48
C HIS A 200 -18.17 4.05 18.55
N GLU A 201 -17.04 4.56 19.08
CA GLU A 201 -15.76 4.67 18.34
C GLU A 201 -15.28 3.31 17.80
N LEU A 202 -15.53 2.21 18.51
CA LEU A 202 -15.13 0.86 18.11
C LEU A 202 -15.82 0.38 16.81
N LEU A 203 -17.03 0.84 16.50
CA LEU A 203 -17.72 0.44 15.26
C LEU A 203 -17.07 1.05 14.03
N ASP A 204 -16.42 2.21 14.17
CA ASP A 204 -15.80 2.94 13.05
C ASP A 204 -14.61 2.17 12.47
N ASP A 205 -13.86 1.48 13.33
CA ASP A 205 -12.74 0.62 12.96
C ASP A 205 -13.21 -0.57 12.11
N PHE A 206 -14.29 -1.23 12.55
CA PHE A 206 -14.88 -2.37 11.84
C PHE A 206 -15.53 -1.96 10.51
N LEU A 207 -16.13 -0.77 10.44
CA LEU A 207 -16.70 -0.25 9.19
C LEU A 207 -15.62 -0.02 8.12
N GLY A 208 -14.46 0.52 8.52
CA GLY A 208 -13.32 0.70 7.60
C GLY A 208 -12.77 -0.64 7.07
N LEU A 209 -12.57 -1.62 7.94
CA LEU A 209 -12.12 -2.96 7.54
C LEU A 209 -13.16 -3.71 6.71
N GLY A 210 -14.43 -3.61 7.10
CA GLY A 210 -15.55 -4.17 6.35
C GLY A 210 -15.62 -3.58 4.95
N LEU A 211 -15.37 -2.28 4.79
CA LEU A 211 -15.32 -1.63 3.48
C LEU A 211 -14.20 -2.22 2.61
N ILE A 212 -13.00 -2.43 3.16
CA ILE A 212 -11.88 -3.04 2.43
C ILE A 212 -12.31 -4.41 1.90
N GLY A 213 -12.81 -5.28 2.78
CA GLY A 213 -13.21 -6.64 2.41
C GLY A 213 -14.34 -6.69 1.39
N VAL A 214 -15.39 -5.87 1.57
CA VAL A 214 -16.54 -5.82 0.65
C VAL A 214 -16.13 -5.28 -0.72
N VAL A 215 -15.39 -4.16 -0.76
CA VAL A 215 -14.94 -3.56 -2.03
C VAL A 215 -14.02 -4.51 -2.78
N TYR A 216 -13.09 -5.15 -2.07
CA TYR A 216 -12.19 -6.13 -2.67
C TYR A 216 -12.98 -7.31 -3.25
N ALA A 217 -13.89 -7.92 -2.49
CA ALA A 217 -14.72 -9.04 -2.94
C ALA A 217 -15.60 -8.67 -4.15
N LEU A 218 -16.24 -7.49 -4.13
CA LEU A 218 -17.03 -7.00 -5.27
C LEU A 218 -16.19 -6.84 -6.54
N CYS A 219 -14.94 -6.37 -6.39
CA CYS A 219 -14.04 -6.24 -7.53
C CYS A 219 -13.60 -7.59 -8.07
N VAL A 220 -13.29 -8.56 -7.20
CA VAL A 220 -12.96 -9.93 -7.62
C VAL A 220 -14.13 -10.55 -8.41
N PHE A 221 -15.37 -10.38 -7.97
CA PHE A 221 -16.54 -10.85 -8.73
C PHE A 221 -16.76 -10.11 -10.06
N ALA A 222 -16.38 -8.84 -10.14
CA ALA A 222 -16.52 -8.03 -11.35
C ALA A 222 -15.32 -8.12 -12.31
N ALA A 223 -14.33 -8.96 -12.00
CA ALA A 223 -13.03 -9.01 -12.69
C ALA A 223 -12.37 -7.61 -12.79
N ALA A 224 -12.39 -6.87 -11.68
CA ALA A 224 -11.93 -5.49 -11.57
C ALA A 224 -10.72 -5.34 -10.61
N TRP A 225 -10.08 -4.17 -10.67
CA TRP A 225 -8.83 -3.87 -9.94
C TRP A 225 -9.09 -3.67 -8.45
N GLY A 226 -9.01 -4.75 -7.66
CA GLY A 226 -9.39 -4.75 -6.24
C GLY A 226 -8.57 -3.78 -5.38
N PHE A 227 -7.25 -3.75 -5.58
CA PHE A 227 -6.35 -2.82 -4.88
C PHE A 227 -6.67 -1.36 -5.20
N LEU A 228 -6.92 -1.07 -6.48
CA LEU A 228 -7.28 0.27 -6.95
C LEU A 228 -8.62 0.72 -6.38
N ALA A 229 -9.61 -0.18 -6.34
CA ALA A 229 -10.93 0.11 -5.82
C ALA A 229 -10.90 0.45 -4.32
N VAL A 230 -10.14 -0.30 -3.52
CA VAL A 230 -10.00 -0.03 -2.08
C VAL A 230 -9.34 1.33 -1.84
N PHE A 231 -8.33 1.70 -2.64
CA PHE A 231 -7.73 3.03 -2.57
C PHE A 231 -8.76 4.14 -2.86
N PHE A 232 -9.54 4.01 -3.93
CA PHE A 232 -10.57 5.01 -4.25
C PHE A 232 -11.76 5.01 -3.28
N ALA A 233 -12.10 3.86 -2.68
CA ALA A 233 -13.09 3.78 -1.62
C ALA A 233 -12.68 4.59 -0.38
N ALA A 234 -11.41 4.48 0.01
CA ALA A 234 -10.84 5.28 1.09
C ALA A 234 -10.88 6.79 0.81
N VAL A 235 -10.46 7.19 -0.41
CA VAL A 235 -10.51 8.60 -0.85
C VAL A 235 -11.95 9.12 -0.85
N ALA A 236 -12.88 8.34 -1.41
CA ALA A 236 -14.29 8.71 -1.49
C ALA A 236 -14.91 8.85 -0.10
N LEU A 237 -14.71 7.87 0.79
CA LEU A 237 -15.16 7.87 2.18
C LEU A 237 -14.79 9.19 2.87
N ARG A 238 -13.49 9.52 2.92
CA ARG A 238 -13.02 10.77 3.55
C ARG A 238 -13.59 12.01 2.89
N GLN A 239 -13.64 12.05 1.55
CA GLN A 239 -14.15 13.22 0.84
C GLN A 239 -15.64 13.45 1.14
N THR A 240 -16.43 12.38 1.21
CA THR A 240 -17.85 12.47 1.54
C THR A 240 -18.11 12.85 2.99
N GLU A 241 -17.33 12.33 3.94
CA GLU A 241 -17.42 12.74 5.35
C GLU A 241 -17.16 14.24 5.53
N LEU A 242 -16.13 14.78 4.85
CA LEU A 242 -15.82 16.21 4.86
C LEU A 242 -16.92 17.06 4.22
N ARG A 243 -17.52 16.59 3.13
CA ARG A 243 -18.64 17.29 2.48
C ARG A 243 -19.89 17.33 3.36
N LEU A 244 -20.20 16.22 4.03
CA LEU A 244 -21.34 16.12 4.94
C LEU A 244 -21.16 17.02 6.16
N HIS A 245 -19.96 17.04 6.77
CA HIS A 245 -19.63 17.96 7.87
C HIS A 245 -19.78 19.43 7.48
N ASN A 246 -19.21 19.83 6.35
CA ASN A 246 -19.33 21.21 5.86
C ASN A 246 -20.77 21.61 5.56
N LYS A 247 -21.64 20.67 5.19
CA LYS A 247 -23.07 20.93 4.95
C LYS A 247 -23.84 21.13 6.27
N THR A 248 -23.56 20.31 7.29
CA THR A 248 -24.16 20.46 8.63
C THR A 248 -23.71 21.75 9.32
N ALA A 249 -22.41 22.10 9.23
CA ALA A 249 -21.87 23.34 9.78
C ALA A 249 -22.39 24.61 9.08
N ARG A 250 -22.89 24.49 7.84
CA ARG A 250 -23.48 25.59 7.06
C ARG A 250 -25.01 25.62 7.09
N ALA A 251 -25.67 24.68 7.77
CA ALA A 251 -27.11 24.78 7.96
C ALA A 251 -27.39 26.07 8.76
N PRO A 252 -28.24 26.98 8.26
CA PRO A 252 -28.54 28.21 8.98
C PRO A 252 -29.08 27.84 10.36
N PHE A 253 -28.50 28.42 11.41
CA PHE A 253 -29.08 28.46 12.74
C PHE A 253 -30.45 29.14 12.63
N ASN A 254 -31.48 28.39 12.28
CA ASN A 254 -32.87 28.78 12.54
C ASN A 254 -33.06 28.63 14.04
N GLN A 255 -32.68 29.66 14.80
CA GLN A 255 -33.25 29.87 16.12
C GLN A 255 -34.66 30.46 15.92
N PRO A 256 -35.74 29.76 16.31
CA PRO A 256 -37.02 30.39 16.51
C PRO A 256 -37.01 31.02 17.90
N ASN A 257 -36.82 32.34 17.95
CA ASN A 257 -37.06 33.26 19.06
C ASN A 257 -36.45 32.91 20.45
N ALA A 258 -35.50 33.74 20.89
CA ALA A 258 -35.36 34.07 22.30
C ALA A 258 -34.90 35.53 22.44
N ASP A 259 -35.77 36.33 23.04
CA ASP A 259 -35.54 37.73 23.36
C ASP A 259 -34.31 37.94 24.27
N THR A 260 -33.62 39.06 24.00
CA THR A 260 -32.84 39.88 24.95
C THR A 260 -31.95 39.20 26.01
N SER A 261 -30.63 39.20 25.77
CA SER A 261 -29.58 39.50 26.78
C SER A 261 -28.22 39.73 26.10
N PRO A 262 -27.49 40.83 26.40
CA PRO A 262 -26.18 41.11 25.80
C PRO A 262 -25.07 40.47 26.65
N GLU A 263 -24.86 39.18 26.48
CA GLU A 263 -23.64 38.52 26.93
C GLU A 263 -23.14 37.63 25.80
N ALA A 264 -22.31 38.21 24.94
CA ALA A 264 -21.68 37.50 23.84
C ALA A 264 -20.69 36.47 24.41
N PRO A 265 -20.89 35.16 24.22
CA PRO A 265 -19.81 34.21 24.40
C PRO A 265 -18.91 34.35 23.17
N THR A 266 -17.68 34.78 23.39
CA THR A 266 -16.58 34.69 22.43
C THR A 266 -16.63 33.31 21.75
N PRO A 267 -16.67 33.19 20.41
CA PRO A 267 -16.60 31.90 19.77
C PRO A 267 -15.18 31.34 19.98
N GLN A 268 -14.99 30.64 21.09
CA GLN A 268 -13.87 29.73 21.24
C GLN A 268 -14.05 28.66 20.16
N PRO A 269 -13.07 28.45 19.27
CA PRO A 269 -13.09 27.31 18.36
C PRO A 269 -12.84 26.06 19.20
N ALA A 270 -13.87 25.60 19.90
CA ALA A 270 -13.90 24.27 20.47
C ALA A 270 -13.89 23.30 19.27
N GLN A 271 -12.68 22.88 18.90
CA GLN A 271 -12.41 21.74 18.04
C GLN A 271 -12.97 20.49 18.74
N ALA A 272 -14.29 20.33 18.75
CA ALA A 272 -14.90 19.05 18.99
C ALA A 272 -14.65 18.22 17.73
N GLU A 273 -13.51 17.53 17.70
CA GLU A 273 -13.22 16.50 16.70
C GLU A 273 -14.30 15.41 16.86
N HIS A 274 -15.37 15.51 16.09
CA HIS A 274 -16.36 14.44 16.03
C HIS A 274 -15.69 13.19 15.43
N PRO A 275 -15.79 12.01 16.06
CA PRO A 275 -15.18 10.80 15.57
C PRO A 275 -15.73 10.49 14.17
N THR A 276 -14.84 10.47 13.18
CA THR A 276 -15.13 10.11 11.79
C THR A 276 -14.77 8.64 11.57
N VAL A 277 -15.48 7.95 10.66
CA VAL A 277 -15.15 6.56 10.32
C VAL A 277 -13.74 6.50 9.75
N SER A 278 -13.37 7.49 8.94
CA SER A 278 -12.00 7.60 8.42
C SER A 278 -10.94 7.84 9.51
N GLY A 279 -11.30 8.55 10.60
CA GLY A 279 -10.42 8.80 11.74
C GLY A 279 -10.21 7.58 12.63
N GLY A 280 -11.29 6.92 13.06
CA GLY A 280 -11.22 5.68 13.85
C GLY A 280 -10.48 4.58 13.10
N ALA A 281 -10.91 4.30 11.86
CA ALA A 281 -10.25 3.32 11.01
C ALA A 281 -8.77 3.63 10.76
N LEU A 282 -8.30 4.87 10.92
CA LEU A 282 -6.86 5.20 10.81
C LEU A 282 -6.04 4.69 12.01
N ILE A 283 -6.62 4.73 13.22
CA ILE A 283 -5.93 4.40 14.47
C ILE A 283 -5.78 2.88 14.60
N PHE A 284 -6.87 2.13 14.47
CA PHE A 284 -6.83 0.67 14.50
C PHE A 284 -5.93 0.09 13.42
N LYS A 285 -5.97 0.72 12.26
CA LYS A 285 -5.10 0.41 11.14
C LYS A 285 -3.62 0.63 11.43
N GLU A 286 -3.24 1.71 12.09
CA GLU A 286 -1.82 1.95 12.40
C GLU A 286 -1.26 0.79 13.23
N HIS A 287 -2.07 0.20 14.11
CA HIS A 287 -1.73 -1.02 14.82
C HIS A 287 -1.59 -2.23 13.89
N LEU A 288 -2.49 -2.41 12.93
CA LEU A 288 -2.39 -3.49 11.92
C LEU A 288 -1.18 -3.34 11.00
N GLU A 289 -0.85 -2.12 10.55
CA GLU A 289 0.35 -1.85 9.73
C GLU A 289 1.62 -2.18 10.51
N ARG A 290 1.72 -1.75 11.78
CA ARG A 290 2.88 -2.07 12.62
C ARG A 290 2.99 -3.56 12.89
N LEU A 291 1.88 -4.24 13.20
CA LEU A 291 1.88 -5.68 13.48
C LEU A 291 2.26 -6.48 12.24
N SER A 292 1.72 -6.10 11.08
CA SER A 292 2.04 -6.77 9.82
C SER A 292 3.46 -6.52 9.35
N GLU A 293 3.99 -5.30 9.50
CA GLU A 293 5.39 -4.99 9.23
C GLU A 293 6.31 -5.91 10.06
N VAL A 294 6.03 -6.05 11.35
CA VAL A 294 6.77 -6.95 12.25
C VAL A 294 6.72 -8.40 11.77
N VAL A 295 5.53 -8.92 11.51
CA VAL A 295 5.34 -10.31 11.08
C VAL A 295 6.06 -10.57 9.75
N LEU A 296 5.89 -9.70 8.75
CA LEU A 296 6.49 -9.88 7.44
C LEU A 296 8.01 -9.77 7.48
N ILE A 297 8.56 -8.76 8.15
CA ILE A 297 10.03 -8.61 8.25
C ILE A 297 10.64 -9.78 9.02
N LEU A 298 9.97 -10.28 10.05
CA LEU A 298 10.43 -11.45 10.79
C LEU A 298 10.41 -12.71 9.92
N LEU A 299 9.32 -12.94 9.17
CA LEU A 299 9.22 -14.07 8.25
C LEU A 299 10.34 -14.01 7.21
N ILE A 300 10.60 -12.84 6.61
CA ILE A 300 11.73 -12.64 5.69
C ILE A 300 13.06 -12.95 6.37
N GLY A 301 13.30 -12.40 7.56
CA GLY A 301 14.52 -12.65 8.33
C GLY A 301 14.73 -14.15 8.59
N GLY A 302 13.64 -14.86 8.89
CA GLY A 302 13.61 -16.31 9.08
C GLY A 302 13.85 -17.14 7.81
N THR A 303 13.74 -16.54 6.61
CA THR A 303 14.11 -17.20 5.34
C THR A 303 15.54 -16.96 4.91
N LEU A 304 16.25 -15.98 5.51
CA LEU A 304 17.59 -15.61 5.09
C LEU A 304 18.63 -16.63 5.57
N PHE A 305 19.31 -17.26 4.61
CA PHE A 305 20.48 -18.10 4.87
C PHE A 305 21.77 -17.30 4.65
N ILE A 306 22.82 -17.59 5.43
CA ILE A 306 24.14 -16.93 5.31
C ILE A 306 24.70 -17.07 3.88
N ASN A 307 24.44 -18.20 3.21
CA ASN A 307 24.88 -18.46 1.82
C ASN A 307 24.05 -17.74 0.74
N SER A 308 23.00 -16.99 1.11
CA SER A 308 22.17 -16.23 0.14
C SER A 308 22.86 -14.96 -0.35
N TRP A 309 23.97 -14.57 0.28
CA TRP A 309 24.69 -13.34 -0.03
C TRP A 309 25.70 -13.57 -1.14
N SER A 310 25.46 -12.94 -2.29
CA SER A 310 26.44 -12.86 -3.37
C SER A 310 26.78 -11.40 -3.66
N TRP A 311 28.02 -11.14 -4.06
CA TRP A 311 28.45 -9.81 -4.47
C TRP A 311 27.59 -9.25 -5.60
N SER A 312 27.10 -10.10 -6.51
CA SER A 312 26.19 -9.70 -7.58
C SER A 312 24.88 -9.10 -7.05
N VAL A 313 24.31 -9.67 -5.98
CA VAL A 313 23.08 -9.17 -5.35
C VAL A 313 23.35 -7.86 -4.60
N VAL A 314 24.48 -7.74 -3.91
CA VAL A 314 24.87 -6.50 -3.21
C VAL A 314 25.09 -5.35 -4.20
N ILE A 315 25.78 -5.61 -5.31
CA ILE A 315 26.02 -4.60 -6.35
C ILE A 315 24.69 -4.23 -7.04
N MET A 316 23.80 -5.19 -7.30
CA MET A 316 22.46 -4.91 -7.81
C MET A 316 21.69 -3.99 -6.86
N ALA A 317 21.66 -4.28 -5.56
CA ALA A 317 20.99 -3.46 -4.57
C ALA A 317 21.57 -2.04 -4.50
N ALA A 318 22.90 -1.92 -4.55
CA ALA A 318 23.60 -0.64 -4.58
C ALA A 318 23.28 0.15 -5.86
N PHE A 319 23.40 -0.46 -7.04
CA PHE A 319 23.04 0.15 -8.32
C PHE A 319 21.61 0.68 -8.31
N LEU A 320 20.71 -0.14 -7.78
CA LEU A 320 19.30 0.17 -7.74
C LEU A 320 18.98 1.37 -6.84
N PHE A 321 19.64 1.49 -5.69
CA PHE A 321 19.44 2.59 -4.76
C PHE A 321 20.16 3.88 -5.20
N PHE A 322 21.41 3.77 -5.66
CA PHE A 322 22.25 4.92 -6.00
C PHE A 322 22.11 5.40 -7.44
N VAL A 323 21.66 4.55 -8.36
CA VAL A 323 21.60 4.87 -9.80
C VAL A 323 20.19 4.73 -10.35
N ALA A 324 19.61 3.52 -10.30
CA ALA A 324 18.35 3.25 -10.97
C ALA A 324 17.22 4.15 -10.43
N ARG A 325 17.15 4.32 -9.11
CA ARG A 325 16.10 5.12 -8.48
C ARG A 325 16.24 6.63 -8.71
N PRO A 326 17.38 7.29 -8.44
CA PRO A 326 17.53 8.70 -8.73
C PRO A 326 17.32 9.03 -10.21
N LEU A 327 17.81 8.16 -11.11
CA LEU A 327 17.66 8.36 -12.55
C LEU A 327 16.22 8.19 -13.01
N SER A 328 15.52 7.14 -12.56
CA SER A 328 14.11 6.92 -12.90
C SER A 328 13.21 8.04 -12.41
N VAL A 329 13.42 8.54 -11.18
CA VAL A 329 12.67 9.69 -10.64
C VAL A 329 12.99 10.97 -11.42
N ALA A 330 14.26 11.18 -11.78
CA ALA A 330 14.65 12.32 -12.60
C ALA A 330 13.91 12.30 -13.95
N ILE A 331 13.88 11.14 -14.63
CA ILE A 331 13.18 10.93 -15.91
C ILE A 331 11.67 11.15 -15.74
N GLY A 332 11.05 10.52 -14.73
CA GLY A 332 9.61 10.65 -14.49
C GLY A 332 9.18 12.08 -14.19
N LEU A 333 10.01 12.87 -13.52
CA LEU A 333 9.70 14.25 -13.17
C LEU A 333 10.20 15.29 -14.18
N LEU A 334 10.79 14.89 -15.32
CA LEU A 334 11.24 15.81 -16.38
C LEU A 334 10.11 16.74 -16.86
N ALA A 335 8.90 16.20 -17.00
CA ALA A 335 7.73 16.93 -17.48
C ALA A 335 7.05 17.81 -16.40
N THR A 336 7.61 17.89 -15.18
CA THR A 336 7.01 18.62 -14.06
C THR A 336 7.90 19.73 -13.50
N ARG A 337 7.27 20.78 -12.94
CA ARG A 337 7.94 21.95 -12.35
C ARG A 337 8.55 21.70 -10.95
N VAL A 338 8.80 20.43 -10.58
CA VAL A 338 9.38 20.08 -9.27
C VAL A 338 10.86 20.46 -9.25
N PRO A 339 11.35 21.21 -8.24
CA PRO A 339 12.73 21.66 -8.17
C PRO A 339 13.70 20.48 -7.93
N TRP A 340 14.94 20.62 -8.39
CA TRP A 340 15.96 19.56 -8.37
C TRP A 340 16.21 18.98 -6.96
N ARG A 341 16.20 19.82 -5.91
CA ARG A 341 16.35 19.37 -4.52
C ARG A 341 15.25 18.40 -4.10
N THR A 342 14.01 18.70 -4.45
CA THR A 342 12.86 17.82 -4.16
C THR A 342 12.90 16.55 -5.00
N ARG A 343 13.38 16.61 -6.26
CA ARG A 343 13.61 15.40 -7.08
C ARG A 343 14.63 14.47 -6.43
N GLY A 344 15.74 15.02 -5.92
CA GLY A 344 16.75 14.27 -5.18
C GLY A 344 16.19 13.62 -3.92
N MET A 345 15.37 14.35 -3.15
CA MET A 345 14.68 13.78 -1.98
C MET A 345 13.73 12.64 -2.37
N ILE A 346 12.91 12.81 -3.41
CA ILE A 346 11.98 11.76 -3.89
C ILE A 346 12.76 10.53 -4.39
N GLY A 347 13.90 10.74 -5.06
CA GLY A 347 14.80 9.67 -5.49
C GLY A 347 15.41 8.90 -4.32
N TRP A 348 15.69 9.57 -3.20
CA TRP A 348 16.35 9.00 -2.02
C TRP A 348 15.39 8.34 -1.02
N PHE A 349 14.20 8.93 -0.76
CA PHE A 349 13.19 8.42 0.20
C PHE A 349 12.41 7.23 -0.30
N GLY A 350 13.09 6.46 -1.11
CA GLY A 350 12.55 5.42 -1.89
C GLY A 350 12.47 4.10 -1.18
N VAL A 351 11.66 4.03 -0.13
CA VAL A 351 11.52 2.79 0.63
C VAL A 351 10.83 1.77 -0.27
N ARG A 352 11.44 0.59 -0.40
CA ARG A 352 10.86 -0.58 -1.04
C ARG A 352 10.50 -1.52 0.10
N GLY A 353 9.26 -2.01 0.10
CA GLY A 353 8.69 -2.68 1.26
C GLY A 353 7.77 -3.82 0.88
N ILE A 354 6.70 -3.94 1.65
CA ILE A 354 5.76 -5.07 1.68
C ILE A 354 5.22 -5.45 0.29
N GLY A 355 5.04 -4.47 -0.61
CA GLY A 355 4.65 -4.73 -2.00
C GLY A 355 5.59 -5.65 -2.76
N SER A 356 6.91 -5.45 -2.65
CA SER A 356 7.91 -6.31 -3.28
C SER A 356 7.87 -7.75 -2.77
N LEU A 357 7.40 -7.97 -1.54
CA LEU A 357 7.24 -9.30 -0.97
C LEU A 357 6.03 -10.01 -1.52
N TYR A 358 4.90 -9.29 -1.65
CA TYR A 358 3.72 -9.82 -2.31
C TYR A 358 4.05 -10.32 -3.73
N TYR A 359 4.79 -9.51 -4.50
CA TYR A 359 5.19 -9.89 -5.87
C TYR A 359 6.13 -11.09 -5.95
N LEU A 360 6.89 -11.38 -4.90
CA LEU A 360 7.82 -12.52 -4.88
C LEU A 360 7.08 -13.85 -4.66
N MET A 361 5.84 -13.82 -4.17
CA MET A 361 5.05 -15.03 -3.87
C MET A 361 4.30 -15.59 -5.09
N TYR A 362 4.24 -14.81 -6.17
CA TYR A 362 3.75 -15.20 -7.50
C TYR A 362 4.90 -15.71 -8.38
#